data_AF-A0A2E8B5C3-F1
#
_entry.id   AF-A0A2E8B5C3-F1
#
_cell.length_a   1.000
_cell.length_b   1.000
_cell.length_c   1.000
_cell.angle_alpha   90.00
_cell.angle_beta   90.00
_cell.angle_gamma   90.00
#
_symmetry.space_group_name_H-M   'P 1'
#
loop_
_entity.id
_entity.type
_entity.pdbx_description
1 polymer ?
#
loop_
_entity_poly.entity_id
_entity_poly.type
_entity_poly.pdbx_seq_one_letter_code
_entity_poly.pdbx_strand_id
1 'polypeptide(L)'
;MSKLLALLTQQKALEAQIKELEANEQEAKVLEAVKEIEAIRKKFDYNESDFVDVLLTFYNVNATPAAKPAKATGTAKPAAKKAPKYAVKIKGQEVVLKESTRGLMDEKLKKVVNAAGFSKYSDYLDRLMLDNKADNFKQLIEKLKGVEVQ
;
A
#
# COMPACT_ATOMS: atom_id res chain seq x y z
N MET A 1 -16.57 -32.68 47.67
CA MET A 1 -15.68 -33.54 46.85
C MET A 1 -15.97 -33.47 45.34
N SER A 2 -17.24 -33.42 44.88
CA SER A 2 -17.53 -33.43 43.43
C SER A 2 -16.96 -32.27 42.62
N LYS A 3 -16.87 -31.05 43.17
CA LYS A 3 -16.34 -29.90 42.43
C LYS A 3 -14.83 -30.02 42.13
N LEU A 4 -14.09 -30.63 43.04
CA LEU A 4 -12.63 -30.80 42.93
C LEU A 4 -12.28 -31.91 41.95
N LEU A 5 -13.06 -33.01 41.97
CA LEU A 5 -13.01 -34.05 40.93
C LEU A 5 -13.41 -33.51 39.56
N ALA A 6 -14.47 -32.69 39.48
CA ALA A 6 -14.89 -32.05 38.23
C ALA A 6 -13.80 -31.13 37.65
N LEU A 7 -13.12 -30.35 38.50
CA LEU A 7 -12.00 -29.51 38.10
C LEU A 7 -10.82 -30.34 37.57
N LEU A 8 -10.49 -31.45 38.23
CA LEU A 8 -9.41 -32.35 37.79
C LEU A 8 -9.73 -33.02 36.45
N THR A 9 -10.98 -33.43 36.24
CA THR A 9 -11.41 -33.96 34.93
C THR A 9 -11.37 -32.90 33.84
N GLN A 10 -11.70 -31.65 34.17
CA GLN A 10 -11.65 -30.54 33.23
C GLN A 10 -10.20 -30.16 32.88
N GLN A 11 -9.29 -30.18 33.85
CA GLN A 11 -7.85 -29.99 33.63
C GLN A 11 -7.27 -31.06 32.70
N LYS A 12 -7.58 -32.35 32.94
CA LYS A 12 -7.11 -33.44 32.07
C LYS A 12 -7.66 -33.33 30.64
N ALA A 13 -8.90 -32.90 30.48
CA ALA A 13 -9.49 -32.67 29.15
C ALA A 13 -8.79 -31.52 28.41
N LEU A 14 -8.50 -30.41 29.11
CA LEU A 14 -7.74 -29.29 28.56
C LEU A 14 -6.32 -29.70 28.18
N GLU A 15 -5.62 -30.47 29.02
CA GLU A 15 -4.26 -30.97 28.70
C GLU A 15 -4.24 -31.89 27.47
N ALA A 16 -5.26 -32.74 27.31
CA ALA A 16 -5.38 -33.61 26.14
C ALA A 16 -5.63 -32.80 24.86
N GLN A 17 -6.51 -31.80 24.92
CA GLN A 17 -6.76 -30.88 23.81
C GLN A 17 -5.52 -30.07 23.46
N ILE A 18 -4.77 -29.58 24.44
CA ILE A 18 -3.50 -28.87 24.21
C ILE A 18 -2.50 -29.77 23.51
N LYS A 19 -2.36 -31.04 23.92
CA LYS A 19 -1.47 -31.99 23.25
C LYS A 19 -1.89 -32.33 21.82
N GLU A 20 -3.20 -32.40 21.55
CA GLU A 20 -3.73 -32.65 20.21
C GLU A 20 -3.48 -31.44 19.29
N LEU A 21 -3.70 -30.22 19.80
CA LEU A 21 -3.38 -28.96 19.13
C LEU A 21 -1.85 -28.80 18.91
N GLU A 22 -1.02 -29.25 19.84
CA GLU A 22 0.45 -29.25 19.69
C GLU A 22 0.96 -30.30 18.71
N ALA A 23 0.29 -31.46 18.59
CA ALA A 23 0.63 -32.50 17.63
C ALA A 23 0.27 -32.10 16.19
N ASN A 24 -0.63 -31.15 16.02
CA ASN A 24 -1.01 -30.58 14.74
C ASN A 24 0.01 -29.48 14.36
N GLU A 25 0.93 -29.80 13.44
CA GLU A 25 2.05 -28.90 13.05
C GLU A 25 1.62 -27.47 12.70
N GLN A 26 0.41 -27.29 12.17
CA GLN A 26 -0.12 -25.96 11.84
C GLN A 26 -0.50 -25.18 13.11
N GLU A 27 -1.10 -25.83 14.08
CA GLU A 27 -1.52 -25.21 15.34
C GLU A 27 -0.32 -24.99 16.29
N ALA A 28 0.70 -25.86 16.25
CA ALA A 28 1.97 -25.63 16.93
C ALA A 28 2.67 -24.35 16.44
N LYS A 29 2.71 -24.13 15.12
CA LYS A 29 3.24 -22.89 14.51
C LYS A 29 2.43 -21.66 14.92
N VAL A 30 1.11 -21.78 15.03
CA VAL A 30 0.24 -20.70 15.52
C VAL A 30 0.53 -20.39 17.00
N LEU A 31 0.69 -21.40 17.85
CA LEU A 31 1.04 -21.24 19.26
C LEU A 31 2.40 -20.58 19.46
N GLU A 32 3.40 -20.96 18.66
CA GLU A 32 4.72 -20.32 18.67
C GLU A 32 4.65 -18.85 18.25
N ALA A 33 3.93 -18.55 17.17
CA ALA A 33 3.70 -17.18 16.73
C ALA A 33 2.98 -16.34 17.80
N VAL A 34 1.97 -16.89 18.49
CA VAL A 34 1.26 -16.19 19.57
C VAL A 34 2.21 -15.90 20.75
N LYS A 35 3.11 -16.82 21.11
CA LYS A 35 4.12 -16.59 22.15
C LYS A 35 5.08 -15.45 21.78
N GLU A 36 5.57 -15.41 20.54
CA GLU A 36 6.44 -14.34 20.06
C GLU A 36 5.73 -12.98 20.07
N ILE A 37 4.48 -12.95 19.62
CA ILE A 37 3.62 -11.76 19.61
C ILE A 37 3.43 -11.23 21.05
N GLU A 38 3.15 -12.10 22.02
CA GLU A 38 2.98 -11.70 23.41
C GLU A 38 4.30 -11.20 24.04
N ALA A 39 5.44 -11.78 23.66
CA ALA A 39 6.75 -11.31 24.10
C ALA A 39 7.06 -9.89 23.56
N ILE A 40 6.70 -9.61 22.31
CA ILE A 40 6.83 -8.27 21.71
C ILE A 40 5.94 -7.27 22.46
N ARG A 41 4.68 -7.64 22.75
CA ARG A 41 3.77 -6.79 23.52
C ARG A 41 4.39 -6.37 24.85
N LYS A 42 4.90 -7.34 25.62
CA LYS A 42 5.54 -7.11 26.92
C LYS A 42 6.82 -6.27 26.80
N LYS A 43 7.61 -6.48 25.74
CA LYS A 43 8.86 -5.73 25.52
C LYS A 43 8.64 -4.23 25.30
N PHE A 44 7.53 -3.87 24.66
CA PHE A 44 7.21 -2.47 24.34
C PHE A 44 6.11 -1.90 25.24
N ASP A 45 5.72 -2.63 26.29
CA ASP A 45 4.68 -2.26 27.26
C ASP A 45 3.36 -1.80 26.61
N TYR A 46 2.98 -2.47 25.52
CA TYR A 46 1.75 -2.13 24.83
C TYR A 46 0.52 -2.61 25.60
N ASN A 47 -0.46 -1.73 25.67
CA ASN A 47 -1.78 -2.10 26.13
C ASN A 47 -2.41 -3.11 25.16
N GLU A 48 -3.23 -4.00 25.71
CA GLU A 48 -3.74 -5.19 25.01
C GLU A 48 -4.55 -4.82 23.74
N SER A 49 -5.38 -3.77 23.84
CA SER A 49 -6.19 -3.24 22.73
C SER A 49 -5.32 -2.65 21.61
N ASP A 50 -4.39 -1.79 21.98
CA ASP A 50 -3.60 -1.01 21.03
C ASP A 50 -2.67 -1.92 20.23
N PHE A 51 -2.16 -2.96 20.88
CA PHE A 51 -1.33 -3.97 20.24
C PHE A 51 -2.09 -4.82 19.23
N VAL A 52 -3.33 -5.21 19.54
CA VAL A 52 -4.20 -5.94 18.61
C VAL A 52 -4.53 -5.08 17.39
N ASP A 53 -4.81 -3.78 17.58
CA ASP A 53 -5.05 -2.86 16.46
C ASP A 53 -3.81 -2.69 15.57
N VAL A 54 -2.61 -2.58 16.16
CA VAL A 54 -1.34 -2.53 15.41
C VAL A 54 -1.12 -3.80 14.59
N LEU A 55 -1.36 -4.98 15.18
CA LEU A 55 -1.23 -6.25 14.48
C LEU A 55 -2.26 -6.41 13.35
N LEU A 56 -3.52 -6.05 13.60
CA LEU A 56 -4.59 -6.07 12.59
C LEU A 56 -4.31 -5.11 11.44
N THR A 57 -3.69 -3.97 11.73
CA THR A 57 -3.24 -2.99 10.72
C THR A 57 -2.05 -3.52 9.92
N PHE A 58 -1.07 -4.13 10.58
CA PHE A 58 0.14 -4.67 9.93
C PHE A 58 -0.18 -5.84 9.00
N TYR A 59 -1.03 -6.77 9.46
CA TYR A 59 -1.46 -7.93 8.68
C TYR A 59 -2.69 -7.66 7.80
N ASN A 60 -3.20 -6.42 7.79
CA ASN A 60 -4.34 -5.99 6.99
C ASN A 60 -5.63 -6.84 7.18
N VAL A 61 -5.75 -7.56 8.30
CA VAL A 61 -6.81 -8.56 8.54
C VAL A 61 -8.14 -7.90 8.86
N ASN A 62 -8.11 -6.75 9.52
CA ASN A 62 -9.23 -5.83 9.65
C ASN A 62 -8.84 -4.48 9.05
N ALA A 63 -8.65 -4.46 7.72
CA ALA A 63 -8.85 -3.22 6.98
C ALA A 63 -10.34 -2.85 7.07
N THR A 64 -10.80 -2.48 8.27
CA THR A 64 -12.00 -1.69 8.45
C THR A 64 -11.72 -0.44 7.65
N PRO A 65 -12.43 -0.19 6.53
CA PRO A 65 -12.24 1.05 5.79
C PRO A 65 -12.50 2.14 6.82
N ALA A 66 -11.49 2.98 7.09
CA ALA A 66 -11.60 4.08 8.04
C ALA A 66 -12.98 4.72 7.86
N ALA A 67 -13.79 4.71 8.93
CA ALA A 67 -15.18 5.15 8.87
C ALA A 67 -15.21 6.44 8.07
N LYS A 68 -15.92 6.42 6.93
CA LYS A 68 -16.07 7.59 6.07
C LYS A 68 -16.47 8.72 7.00
N PRO A 69 -15.67 9.80 7.11
CA PRO A 69 -16.03 10.89 8.00
C PRO A 69 -17.46 11.28 7.63
N ALA A 70 -18.32 11.38 8.66
CA ALA A 70 -19.70 11.81 8.51
C ALA A 70 -19.68 12.97 7.52
N LYS A 71 -20.47 12.84 6.45
CA LYS A 71 -20.49 13.75 5.31
C LYS A 71 -20.77 15.12 5.89
N ALA A 72 -19.72 15.86 6.21
CA ALA A 72 -19.83 17.25 6.57
C ALA A 72 -20.58 17.82 5.39
N THR A 73 -21.66 18.54 5.67
CA THR A 73 -22.17 19.58 4.79
C THR A 73 -21.09 20.66 4.67
N GLY A 74 -19.93 20.25 4.17
CA GLY A 74 -18.81 21.06 3.83
C GLY A 74 -19.08 21.52 2.42
N THR A 75 -19.29 22.82 2.29
CA THR A 75 -19.06 23.60 1.08
C THR A 75 -18.18 22.84 0.10
N ALA A 76 -18.71 22.55 -1.08
CA ALA A 76 -18.06 21.78 -2.14
C ALA A 76 -16.54 22.01 -2.15
N LYS A 77 -15.77 20.99 -1.73
CA LYS A 77 -14.31 21.03 -1.83
C LYS A 77 -14.01 21.33 -3.31
N PRO A 78 -13.26 22.39 -3.63
CA PRO A 78 -12.96 22.70 -5.02
C PRO A 78 -12.34 21.46 -5.62
N ALA A 79 -12.86 21.02 -6.78
CA ALA A 79 -12.31 19.88 -7.50
C ALA A 79 -10.80 20.05 -7.54
N ALA A 80 -10.05 19.08 -7.02
CA ALA A 80 -8.60 19.10 -7.11
C ALA A 80 -8.27 19.33 -8.58
N LYS A 81 -7.61 20.47 -8.89
CA LYS A 81 -7.21 20.79 -10.27
C LYS A 81 -6.51 19.56 -10.81
N LYS A 82 -7.09 18.92 -11.83
CA LYS A 82 -6.45 17.81 -12.53
C LYS A 82 -5.06 18.32 -12.92
N ALA A 83 -4.02 17.58 -12.55
CA ALA A 83 -2.66 17.95 -12.92
C ALA A 83 -2.63 18.15 -14.45
N PRO A 84 -2.10 19.27 -14.94
CA PRO A 84 -2.14 19.61 -16.34
C PRO A 84 -1.41 18.53 -17.15
N LYS A 85 -2.04 18.09 -18.23
CA LYS A 85 -1.44 17.15 -19.18
C LYS A 85 -1.04 17.94 -20.41
N TYR A 86 0.05 17.54 -21.07
CA TYR A 86 0.57 18.28 -22.21
C TYR A 86 0.78 17.34 -23.39
N ALA A 87 0.10 17.62 -24.51
CA ALA A 87 0.37 16.97 -25.77
C ALA A 87 1.67 17.53 -26.36
N VAL A 88 2.64 16.66 -26.61
CA VAL A 88 3.95 16.99 -27.20
C VAL A 88 4.25 16.05 -28.36
N LYS A 89 5.02 16.54 -29.33
CA LYS A 89 5.55 15.70 -30.40
C LYS A 89 6.95 15.23 -30.05
N ILE A 90 7.11 13.92 -29.85
CA ILE A 90 8.40 13.29 -29.60
C ILE A 90 8.68 12.34 -30.76
N LYS A 91 9.79 12.56 -31.49
CA LYS A 91 10.18 11.76 -32.65
C LYS A 91 9.05 11.57 -33.69
N GLY A 92 8.27 12.62 -33.92
CA GLY A 92 7.15 12.63 -34.87
C GLY A 92 5.85 12.00 -34.36
N GLN A 93 5.83 11.43 -33.14
CA GLN A 93 4.62 10.89 -32.52
C GLN A 93 4.06 11.87 -31.48
N GLU A 94 2.74 12.05 -31.50
CA GLU A 94 2.04 12.86 -30.51
C GLU A 94 1.73 12.04 -29.27
N VAL A 95 2.26 12.47 -28.13
CA VAL A 95 2.07 11.81 -26.83
C VAL A 95 1.69 12.82 -25.77
N VAL A 96 0.95 12.36 -24.78
CA VAL A 96 0.53 13.19 -23.65
C VAL A 96 1.47 12.93 -22.47
N LEU A 97 2.25 13.95 -22.11
CA LEU A 97 3.11 13.94 -20.93
C LEU A 97 2.37 14.49 -19.72
N LYS A 98 2.76 14.00 -18.54
CA LYS A 98 2.29 14.44 -17.22
C LYS A 98 3.51 14.60 -16.34
N GLU A 99 3.52 15.57 -15.44
CA GLU A 99 4.67 15.80 -14.55
C GLU A 99 5.04 14.56 -13.72
N SER A 100 4.04 13.77 -13.36
CA SER A 100 4.23 12.46 -12.75
C SER A 100 3.11 11.52 -13.17
N THR A 101 3.45 10.24 -13.32
CA THR A 101 2.46 9.17 -13.39
C THR A 101 2.60 8.32 -12.13
N ARG A 102 1.49 7.90 -11.52
CA ARG A 102 1.51 6.90 -10.43
C ARG A 102 1.80 5.49 -10.98
N GLY A 103 2.71 5.37 -11.95
CA GLY A 103 2.95 4.15 -12.74
C GLY A 103 1.92 3.89 -13.85
N LEU A 104 0.87 4.72 -13.94
CA LEU A 104 -0.18 4.60 -14.96
C LEU A 104 0.20 5.39 -16.22
N MET A 105 0.75 4.68 -17.20
CA MET A 105 1.02 5.20 -18.55
C MET A 105 -0.11 4.81 -19.49
N ASP A 106 -0.62 5.79 -20.25
CA ASP A 106 -1.53 5.52 -21.36
C ASP A 106 -0.81 4.65 -22.42
N GLU A 107 -1.55 3.82 -23.16
CA GLU A 107 -0.95 2.79 -24.04
C GLU A 107 0.03 3.38 -25.08
N LYS A 108 -0.31 4.56 -25.63
CA LYS A 108 0.55 5.30 -26.56
C LYS A 108 1.86 5.74 -25.89
N LEU A 109 1.78 6.27 -24.67
CA LEU A 109 2.94 6.71 -23.90
C LEU A 109 3.83 5.50 -23.54
N LYS A 110 3.22 4.39 -23.12
CA LYS A 110 3.95 3.15 -22.81
C LYS A 110 4.73 2.61 -24.02
N LYS A 111 4.14 2.66 -25.22
CA LYS A 111 4.84 2.27 -26.47
C LYS A 111 6.07 3.14 -26.73
N VAL A 112 5.96 4.46 -26.53
CA VAL A 112 7.08 5.39 -26.73
C VAL A 112 8.18 5.20 -25.69
N VAL A 113 7.81 5.05 -24.41
CA VAL A 113 8.74 4.80 -23.30
C VAL A 113 9.52 3.51 -23.55
N ASN A 114 8.84 2.42 -23.90
CA ASN A 114 9.47 1.14 -24.22
C ASN A 114 10.34 1.20 -25.49
N ALA A 115 9.88 1.90 -26.54
CA ALA A 115 10.66 2.08 -27.77
C ALA A 115 11.93 2.92 -27.54
N ALA A 116 11.93 3.78 -26.51
CA ALA A 116 13.10 4.51 -26.05
C ALA A 116 14.03 3.67 -25.14
N GLY A 117 13.66 2.40 -24.84
CA GLY A 117 14.45 1.48 -24.02
C GLY A 117 14.20 1.59 -22.52
N PHE A 118 13.18 2.32 -22.08
CA PHE A 118 12.85 2.51 -20.67
C PHE A 118 11.66 1.64 -20.26
N SER A 119 11.69 1.12 -19.03
CA SER A 119 10.57 0.39 -18.43
C SER A 119 9.72 1.26 -17.50
N LYS A 120 10.30 2.36 -16.99
CA LYS A 120 9.67 3.32 -16.08
C LYS A 120 9.50 4.67 -16.74
N TYR A 121 8.39 5.34 -16.43
CA TYR A 121 8.11 6.69 -16.91
C TYR A 121 9.06 7.74 -16.33
N SER A 122 9.45 7.59 -15.06
CA SER A 122 10.40 8.49 -14.38
C SER A 122 11.71 8.56 -15.15
N ASP A 123 12.29 7.40 -15.45
CA ASP A 123 13.61 7.28 -16.06
C ASP A 123 13.58 7.86 -17.50
N TYR A 124 12.47 7.65 -18.20
CA TYR A 124 12.21 8.27 -19.50
C TYR A 124 12.07 9.79 -19.41
N LEU A 125 11.36 10.31 -18.40
CA LEU A 125 11.17 11.74 -18.19
C LEU A 125 12.51 12.41 -17.83
N ASP A 126 13.31 11.80 -16.96
CA ASP A 126 14.64 12.28 -16.59
C ASP A 126 15.56 12.32 -17.81
N ARG A 127 15.51 11.29 -18.67
CA ARG A 127 16.26 11.30 -19.92
C ARG A 127 15.78 12.38 -20.87
N LEU A 128 14.46 12.57 -21.01
CA LEU A 128 13.89 13.65 -21.81
C LEU A 128 14.32 15.03 -21.32
N MET A 129 14.32 15.25 -20.00
CA MET A 129 14.80 16.49 -19.39
C MET A 129 16.28 16.71 -19.70
N LEU A 130 17.11 15.66 -19.58
CA LEU A 130 18.54 15.73 -19.90
C LEU A 130 18.79 16.05 -21.38
N ASP A 131 18.13 15.32 -22.29
CA ASP A 131 18.29 15.49 -23.75
C ASP A 131 17.84 16.90 -24.20
N ASN A 132 16.84 17.48 -23.53
CA ASN A 132 16.33 18.82 -23.81
C ASN A 132 16.99 19.91 -22.95
N LYS A 133 17.95 19.58 -22.08
CA LYS A 133 18.57 20.51 -21.12
C LYS A 133 17.54 21.29 -20.29
N ALA A 134 16.49 20.61 -19.83
CA ALA A 134 15.44 21.20 -19.02
C ALA A 134 15.69 20.89 -17.55
N ASP A 135 15.64 21.90 -16.68
CA ASP A 135 15.84 21.77 -15.23
C ASP A 135 14.55 21.33 -14.52
N ASN A 136 13.39 21.51 -15.17
CA ASN A 136 12.09 21.09 -14.64
C ASN A 136 11.09 20.75 -15.77
N PHE A 137 9.99 20.12 -15.38
CA PHE A 137 8.94 19.69 -16.31
C PHE A 137 8.34 20.85 -17.11
N LYS A 138 8.15 22.02 -16.51
CA LYS A 138 7.60 23.19 -17.21
C LYS A 138 8.52 23.65 -18.35
N GLN A 139 9.82 23.76 -18.08
CA GLN A 139 10.83 24.07 -19.11
C GLN A 139 10.88 23.01 -20.20
N LEU A 140 10.73 21.72 -19.84
CA LEU A 140 10.65 20.64 -20.82
C LEU A 140 9.46 20.84 -21.76
N ILE A 141 8.28 21.11 -21.22
CA ILE A 141 7.06 21.36 -22.01
C ILE A 141 7.22 22.58 -22.93
N GLU A 142 7.80 23.67 -22.44
CA GLU A 142 8.08 24.86 -23.26
C GLU A 142 9.01 24.54 -24.44
N LYS A 143 10.09 23.77 -24.19
CA LYS A 143 11.03 23.34 -25.24
C LYS A 143 10.40 22.38 -26.24
N LEU A 144 9.55 21.48 -25.77
CA LEU A 144 8.79 20.56 -26.60
C LEU A 144 7.57 21.22 -27.28
N LYS A 145 7.34 22.52 -27.04
CA LYS A 145 6.16 23.27 -27.51
C LYS A 145 4.85 22.55 -27.18
N GLY A 146 4.78 21.98 -25.97
CA GLY A 146 3.63 21.20 -25.54
C GLY A 146 2.38 22.05 -25.37
N VAL A 147 1.25 21.50 -25.78
CA VAL A 147 -0.07 22.15 -25.66
C VAL A 147 -0.81 21.49 -24.50
N GLU A 148 -1.31 22.30 -23.55
CA GLU A 148 -2.10 21.78 -22.45
C GLU A 148 -3.40 21.14 -22.97
N VAL A 149 -3.66 19.91 -22.53
CA VAL A 149 -4.85 19.12 -22.86
C VAL A 149 -5.54 18.69 -21.57
N GLN A 150 -6.87 18.82 -21.52
CA GLN A 150 -7.68 18.48 -20.33
C GLN A 150 -7.93 16.97 -20.17
#